data_AF-A0A561EKL1-F1
#
_entry.id   AF-A0A561EKL1-F1
#
_cell.length_a   1.000
_cell.length_b   1.000
_cell.length_c   1.000
_cell.angle_alpha   90.00
_cell.angle_beta   90.00
_cell.angle_gamma   90.00
#
_symmetry.space_group_name_H-M   'P 1'
#
loop_
_entity.id
_entity.type
_entity.pdbx_description
1 polymer ?
#
loop_
_entity_poly.entity_id
_entity_poly.type
_entity_poly.pdbx_seq_one_letter_code
_entity_poly.pdbx_strand_id
1 'polypeptide(L)'
;MHPIATVNRTRTAPPAPHRHAAGLLAPEEHQLLLLLAEGLPLDAIARRLATSSRTLRRRIRVLCDRIGVRTPLQAAVWAARRGLI
;
A
#
# COMPACT_ATOMS: atom_id res chain seq x y z
N MET A 1 -3.11 -25.87 -30.69
CA MET A 1 -2.53 -24.78 -31.51
C MET A 1 -2.91 -23.44 -30.89
N HIS A 2 -2.01 -22.86 -30.08
CA HIS A 2 -1.91 -21.42 -29.79
C HIS A 2 -1.10 -20.78 -30.94
N PRO A 3 -1.22 -19.48 -31.29
CA PRO A 3 -1.04 -18.38 -30.33
C PRO A 3 -1.75 -17.02 -30.64
N ILE A 4 -2.00 -16.21 -29.61
CA ILE A 4 -1.99 -14.75 -29.75
C ILE A 4 -1.16 -14.18 -28.60
N ALA A 5 -0.31 -13.22 -28.97
CA ALA A 5 0.82 -12.72 -28.25
C ALA A 5 0.48 -11.56 -27.28
N THR A 6 1.39 -11.40 -26.31
CA THR A 6 1.85 -10.13 -25.73
C THR A 6 0.88 -9.32 -24.86
N VAL A 7 1.01 -9.50 -23.53
CA VAL A 7 0.89 -8.37 -22.60
C VAL A 7 2.08 -8.34 -21.66
N ASN A 8 2.62 -7.14 -21.53
CA ASN A 8 3.94 -6.77 -21.07
C ASN A 8 4.22 -7.20 -19.62
N ARG A 9 5.30 -7.97 -19.46
CA ARG A 9 5.87 -8.41 -18.20
C ARG A 9 6.72 -7.28 -17.60
N THR A 10 6.08 -6.24 -17.05
CA THR A 10 6.81 -5.27 -16.22
C THR A 10 7.08 -5.88 -14.85
N ARG A 11 8.15 -6.66 -14.82
CA ARG A 11 9.11 -6.84 -13.72
C ARG A 11 8.96 -5.77 -12.63
N THR A 12 8.25 -6.08 -11.54
CA THR A 12 8.27 -5.27 -10.32
C THR A 12 9.35 -5.86 -9.41
N ALA A 13 10.44 -5.13 -9.28
CA ALA A 13 11.57 -5.45 -8.43
C ALA A 13 11.13 -5.76 -6.97
N PRO A 14 11.88 -6.59 -6.23
CA PRO A 14 11.64 -6.76 -4.80
C PRO A 14 11.63 -5.38 -4.12
N PRO A 15 10.63 -5.07 -3.27
CA PRO A 15 10.54 -3.74 -2.68
C PRO A 15 11.78 -3.51 -1.82
N ALA A 16 12.64 -2.60 -2.28
CA ALA A 16 13.82 -2.14 -1.56
C ALA A 16 13.46 -1.75 -0.12
N PRO A 17 14.37 -1.96 0.85
CA PRO A 17 14.13 -1.64 2.24
C PRO A 17 13.91 -0.13 2.37
N HIS A 18 12.67 0.26 2.66
CA HIS A 18 12.25 1.64 2.90
C HIS A 18 12.85 2.13 4.21
N ARG A 19 14.14 2.46 4.18
CA ARG A 19 14.78 3.35 5.16
C ARG A 19 14.55 4.77 4.68
N HIS A 20 13.42 5.37 5.06
CA HIS A 20 13.21 6.81 4.89
C HIS A 20 13.01 7.50 6.23
N ALA A 21 13.73 8.62 6.37
CA ALA A 21 13.91 9.43 7.55
C ALA A 21 12.57 9.92 8.13
N ALA A 22 12.57 10.16 9.44
CA ALA A 22 11.44 10.25 10.35
C ALA A 22 10.45 11.43 10.15
N GLY A 23 10.12 11.84 8.92
CA GLY A 23 9.21 12.97 8.68
C GLY A 23 8.31 12.88 7.45
N LEU A 24 8.64 12.06 6.46
CA LEU A 24 7.90 12.00 5.19
C LEU A 24 7.38 10.57 4.94
N LEU A 25 6.08 10.44 4.71
CA LEU A 25 5.48 9.19 4.23
C LEU A 25 6.01 8.91 2.83
N ALA A 26 6.41 7.66 2.56
CA ALA A 26 6.79 7.29 1.21
C ALA A 26 5.57 7.41 0.28
N PRO A 27 5.76 7.73 -1.02
CA PRO A 27 4.67 7.83 -1.98
C PRO A 27 3.75 6.61 -2.00
N GLU A 28 4.32 5.42 -1.82
CA GLU A 28 3.59 4.15 -1.78
C GLU A 28 2.75 4.00 -0.51
N GLU A 29 3.18 4.59 0.61
CA GLU A 29 2.43 4.59 1.87
C GLU A 29 1.28 5.58 1.82
N HIS A 30 1.50 6.74 1.20
CA HIS A 30 0.45 7.70 0.93
C HIS A 30 -0.64 7.10 0.04
N GLN A 31 -0.24 6.42 -1.04
CA GLN A 31 -1.19 5.73 -1.92
C GLN A 31 -1.92 4.59 -1.22
N LEU A 32 -1.26 3.90 -0.29
CA LEU A 32 -1.91 2.91 0.57
C LEU A 32 -2.98 3.54 1.47
N LEU A 33 -2.71 4.72 2.06
CA LEU A 33 -3.69 5.45 2.88
C LEU A 33 -4.91 5.92 2.07
N LEU A 34 -4.70 6.42 0.85
CA LEU A 34 -5.78 6.78 -0.08
C LEU A 34 -6.68 5.58 -0.36
N LEU A 35 -6.09 4.45 -0.77
CA LEU A 35 -6.84 3.22 -1.07
C LEU A 35 -7.56 2.64 0.15
N LEU A 36 -7.01 2.82 1.36
CA LEU A 36 -7.68 2.46 2.61
C LEU A 36 -8.86 3.38 2.92
N ALA A 37 -8.74 4.68 2.61
CA ALA A 37 -9.80 5.66 2.82
C ALA A 37 -10.96 5.52 1.82
N GLU A 38 -10.69 5.01 0.62
CA GLU A 38 -11.73 4.56 -0.32
C GLU A 38 -12.59 3.41 0.23
N GLY A 39 -12.23 2.80 1.36
CA GLY A 39 -12.97 1.70 1.96
C GLY A 39 -12.82 0.37 1.21
N LEU A 40 -11.79 0.26 0.37
CA LEU A 40 -11.56 -0.95 -0.41
C LEU A 40 -11.09 -2.11 0.48
N PRO A 41 -11.51 -3.35 0.18
CA PRO A 41 -11.00 -4.51 0.87
C PRO A 41 -9.51 -4.70 0.56
N LEU A 42 -8.74 -5.19 1.54
CA LEU A 42 -7.30 -5.35 1.42
C LEU A 42 -6.87 -6.17 0.20
N ASP A 43 -7.65 -7.18 -0.20
CA ASP A 43 -7.32 -7.98 -1.38
C ASP A 43 -7.49 -7.19 -2.69
N ALA A 44 -8.42 -6.24 -2.75
CA ALA A 44 -8.55 -5.33 -3.90
C ALA A 44 -7.39 -4.33 -3.95
N ILE A 45 -6.97 -3.80 -2.79
CA ILE A 45 -5.79 -2.94 -2.67
C ILE A 45 -4.54 -3.70 -3.10
N ALA A 46 -4.39 -4.95 -2.67
CA ALA A 46 -3.24 -5.79 -3.03
C ALA A 46 -3.15 -6.00 -4.54
N ARG A 47 -4.28 -6.29 -5.19
CA ARG A 47 -4.37 -6.40 -6.66
C ARG A 47 -4.00 -5.08 -7.36
N ARG A 48 -4.53 -3.94 -6.88
CA ARG A 48 -4.21 -2.61 -7.44
C ARG A 48 -2.73 -2.25 -7.35
N LEU A 49 -2.07 -2.65 -6.24
CA LEU A 49 -0.65 -2.42 -6.02
C LEU A 49 0.25 -3.53 -6.58
N ALA A 50 -0.31 -4.46 -7.37
CA ALA A 50 0.38 -5.64 -7.90
C ALA A 50 1.20 -6.40 -6.83
N THR A 51 0.65 -6.53 -5.62
CA THR A 51 1.30 -7.17 -4.48
C THR A 51 0.44 -8.27 -3.87
N SER A 52 1.05 -9.15 -3.06
CA SER A 52 0.31 -10.18 -2.33
C SER A 52 -0.35 -9.59 -1.09
N SER A 53 -1.53 -10.11 -0.70
CA SER A 53 -2.21 -9.75 0.55
C SER A 53 -1.31 -9.93 1.78
N ARG A 54 -0.40 -10.91 1.77
CA ARG A 54 0.61 -11.10 2.83
C ARG A 54 1.58 -9.92 2.92
N THR A 55 2.09 -9.47 1.78
CA THR A 55 3.00 -8.32 1.69
C THR A 55 2.27 -7.03 2.09
N LEU A 56 1.04 -6.85 1.62
CA LEU A 56 0.21 -5.70 1.96
C LEU A 56 -0.05 -5.60 3.47
N ARG A 57 -0.46 -6.71 4.12
CA ARG A 57 -0.69 -6.74 5.57
C ARG A 57 0.58 -6.38 6.37
N ARG A 58 1.75 -6.85 5.92
CA ARG A 58 3.04 -6.49 6.53
C ARG A 58 3.31 -4.99 6.39
N ARG A 59 3.10 -4.41 5.21
CA ARG A 59 3.28 -2.96 4.96
C ARG A 59 2.31 -2.13 5.80
N ILE A 60 1.04 -2.51 5.85
CA ILE A 60 0.03 -1.85 6.68
C ILE A 60 0.44 -1.87 8.16
N ARG A 61 0.96 -3.01 8.66
CA ARG A 61 1.43 -3.09 10.04
C ARG A 61 2.56 -2.11 10.32
N VAL A 62 3.59 -2.08 9.47
CA VAL A 62 4.70 -1.12 9.59
C VAL A 62 4.20 0.31 9.53
N LEU A 63 3.29 0.63 8.60
CA LEU A 63 2.68 1.95 8.49
C LEU A 63 1.89 2.31 9.76
N CYS A 64 1.09 1.38 10.27
CA CYS A 64 0.32 1.56 11.50
C CYS A 64 1.22 1.83 12.70
N ASP A 65 2.29 1.04 12.85
CA ASP A 65 3.29 1.21 13.91
C ASP A 65 3.98 2.57 13.81
N ARG A 66 4.27 3.06 12.60
CA ARG A 66 4.89 4.38 12.36
C ARG A 66 3.99 5.55 12.74
N ILE A 67 2.69 5.47 12.44
CA ILE A 67 1.73 6.56 12.70
C ILE A 67 1.04 6.43 14.07
N GLY A 68 1.34 5.36 14.82
CA GLY A 68 0.81 5.10 16.16
C GLY A 68 -0.64 4.59 16.18
N VAL A 69 -1.10 3.94 15.11
CA VAL A 69 -2.43 3.33 15.04
C VAL A 69 -2.35 1.81 15.05
N ARG A 70 -3.46 1.12 15.33
CA ARG A 70 -3.49 -0.35 15.43
C ARG A 70 -4.21 -1.03 14.28
N THR A 71 -5.03 -0.29 13.52
CA THR A 71 -5.84 -0.87 12.44
C THR A 71 -5.74 -0.05 11.15
N PRO A 72 -5.87 -0.69 9.97
CA PRO A 72 -5.90 0.02 8.69
C PRO A 72 -7.03 1.05 8.62
N LEU A 73 -8.18 0.80 9.25
CA LEU A 73 -9.27 1.78 9.33
C LEU A 73 -8.85 3.00 10.16
N GLN A 74 -8.17 2.79 11.29
CA GLN A 74 -7.59 3.90 12.07
C GLN A 74 -6.52 4.66 11.27
N ALA A 75 -5.76 3.97 10.41
CA ALA A 75 -4.78 4.60 9.52
C ALA A 75 -5.46 5.54 8.51
N ALA A 76 -6.54 5.09 7.87
CA ALA A 76 -7.34 5.91 6.96
C ALA A 76 -7.92 7.14 7.68
N VAL A 77 -8.51 6.96 8.86
CA VAL A 77 -9.04 8.06 9.68
C VAL A 77 -7.94 9.02 10.11
N TRP A 78 -6.77 8.51 10.47
CA TRP A 78 -5.60 9.33 10.82
C TRP A 78 -5.15 10.19 9.64
N ALA A 79 -5.13 9.63 8.43
CA ALA A 79 -4.78 10.37 7.21
C ALA A 79 -5.78 11.48 6.91
N ALA A 80 -7.08 11.18 6.97
CA ALA A 80 -8.15 12.15 6.78
C ALA A 80 -8.09 13.29 7.81
N ARG A 81 -7.87 12.97 9.08
CA ARG A 81 -7.75 13.97 10.17
C ARG A 81 -6.57 14.92 10.01
N ARG A 82 -5.51 14.49 9.30
CA ARG A 82 -4.32 15.30 9.02
C ARG A 82 -4.38 16.03 7.69
N GLY A 83 -5.48 15.91 6.92
CA GLY A 83 -5.62 16.50 5.60
C GLY A 83 -4.60 15.93 4.59
N LEU A 84 -4.17 14.69 4.81
CA LEU A 84 -3.26 13.99 3.90
C LEU A 84 -3.99 13.34 2.72
N ILE A 85 -5.33 13.33 2.77
CA ILE A 85 -6.24 12.77 1.77
C ILE A 85 -7.52 13.61 1.74
#